data_AF-A0A8T9QC77-F1
#
_entry.id   AF-A0A8T9QC77-F1
#
_cell.length_a   1.000
_cell.length_b   1.000
_cell.length_c   1.000
_cell.angle_alpha   90.00
_cell.angle_beta   90.00
_cell.angle_gamma   90.00
#
_symmetry.space_group_name_H-M   'P 1'
#
loop_
_entity.id
_entity.type
_entity.pdbx_description
1 polymer ?
#
loop_
_entity_poly.entity_id
_entity_poly.type
_entity_poly.pdbx_seq_one_letter_code
_entity_poly.pdbx_strand_id
1 'polypeptide(L)'
;MTPSFEKLRQLMYEEAPFRGAWYSAVMTITAEGKFDTEFEYEQKPKFDYMPVPEAFAQDFEHFPRNEESTPDWLKEIVQQFGLSYHEPEPLS
;
A
#
# COMPACT_ATOMS: atom_id res chain seq x y z
N MET A 1 -7.59 21.04 -7.73
CA MET A 1 -7.64 20.00 -6.68
C MET A 1 -6.20 19.58 -6.40
N THR A 2 -5.71 19.75 -5.17
CA THR A 2 -4.45 19.11 -4.77
C THR A 2 -4.73 17.61 -4.71
N PRO A 3 -4.01 16.74 -5.42
CA PRO A 3 -4.20 15.30 -5.26
C PRO A 3 -3.93 14.93 -3.80
N SER A 4 -4.90 14.31 -3.14
CA SER A 4 -4.68 13.73 -1.82
C SER A 4 -3.83 12.46 -1.97
N PHE A 5 -3.05 12.13 -0.95
CA PHE A 5 -2.29 10.89 -0.92
C PHE A 5 -3.18 9.65 -1.07
N GLU A 6 -4.43 9.71 -0.61
CA GLU A 6 -5.44 8.67 -0.84
C GLU A 6 -5.73 8.46 -2.33
N LYS A 7 -5.93 9.55 -3.09
CA LYS A 7 -6.14 9.44 -4.53
C LYS A 7 -4.90 8.92 -5.24
N LEU A 8 -3.71 9.28 -4.76
CA LEU A 8 -2.46 8.75 -5.29
C LEU A 8 -2.27 7.25 -5.01
N ARG A 9 -2.64 6.77 -3.81
CA ARG A 9 -2.68 5.32 -3.51
C ARG A 9 -3.54 4.59 -4.51
N GLN A 10 -4.75 5.08 -4.76
CA GLN A 10 -5.68 4.48 -5.72
C GLN A 10 -5.11 4.44 -7.14
N LEU A 11 -4.60 5.58 -7.64
CA LEU A 11 -4.06 5.66 -9.00
C LEU A 11 -2.86 4.72 -9.19
N MET A 12 -1.95 4.66 -8.21
CA MET A 12 -0.78 3.78 -8.30
C MET A 12 -1.14 2.30 -8.18
N TYR A 13 -2.17 1.97 -7.41
CA TYR A 13 -2.71 0.62 -7.36
C TYR A 13 -3.32 0.21 -8.70
N GLU A 14 -4.10 1.10 -9.35
CA GLU A 14 -4.70 0.84 -10.67
C GLU A 14 -3.65 0.55 -11.75
N GLU A 15 -2.46 1.16 -11.68
CA GLU A 15 -1.35 0.92 -12.62
C GLU A 15 -0.64 -0.44 -12.39
N ALA A 16 -0.60 -0.94 -11.16
CA ALA A 16 0.04 -2.22 -10.83
C ALA A 16 -0.71 -2.97 -9.73
N PRO A 17 -1.91 -3.51 -10.00
CA PRO A 17 -2.80 -4.03 -8.95
C PRO A 17 -2.19 -5.21 -8.18
N PHE A 18 -1.40 -6.05 -8.85
CA PHE A 18 -0.68 -7.17 -8.22
C PHE A 18 0.25 -6.74 -7.07
N ARG A 19 0.72 -5.49 -7.05
CA ARG A 19 1.54 -4.94 -5.98
C ARG A 19 0.74 -4.40 -4.81
N GLY A 20 -0.56 -4.20 -4.90
CA GLY A 20 -1.32 -3.48 -3.86
C GLY A 20 -0.90 -2.01 -3.71
N ALA A 21 -1.39 -1.35 -2.66
CA ALA A 21 -1.02 0.03 -2.35
C ALA A 21 0.23 0.10 -1.45
N TRP A 22 0.96 1.21 -1.56
CA TRP A 22 2.06 1.54 -0.66
C TRP A 22 1.55 1.89 0.75
N TYR A 23 2.43 1.76 1.76
CA TYR A 23 2.12 2.01 3.18
C TYR A 23 2.64 3.35 3.69
N SER A 24 3.78 3.80 3.19
CA SER A 24 4.31 5.12 3.49
C SER A 24 4.95 5.75 2.25
N ALA A 25 4.92 7.08 2.19
CA ALA A 25 5.56 7.84 1.14
C ALA A 25 6.43 8.95 1.75
N VAL A 26 7.62 9.15 1.20
CA VAL A 26 8.51 10.27 1.54
C VAL A 26 8.52 11.22 0.35
N MET A 27 8.09 12.46 0.56
CA MET A 27 8.13 13.50 -0.46
C MET A 27 9.16 14.55 -0.07
N THR A 28 10.16 14.76 -0.92
CA THR A 28 11.16 15.80 -0.73
C THR A 28 10.85 16.95 -1.68
N ILE A 29 10.69 18.16 -1.16
CA ILE A 29 10.41 19.36 -1.96
C ILE A 29 11.56 20.36 -1.78
N THR A 30 12.17 20.81 -2.87
CA THR A 30 13.23 21.82 -2.85
C THR A 30 12.65 23.24 -2.90
N ALA A 31 13.44 24.23 -2.47
CA ALA A 31 13.06 25.64 -2.55
C ALA A 31 12.81 26.12 -3.99
N GLU A 32 13.37 25.43 -4.99
CA GLU A 32 13.17 25.69 -6.43
C GLU A 32 11.86 25.09 -6.97
N GLY A 33 11.09 24.40 -6.12
CA GLY A 33 9.84 23.76 -6.50
C GLY A 33 10.00 22.41 -7.20
N LYS A 34 11.20 21.81 -7.17
CA LYS A 34 11.40 20.41 -7.59
C LYS A 34 10.92 19.49 -6.48
N PHE A 35 10.35 18.34 -6.86
CA PHE A 35 9.96 17.33 -5.90
C PHE A 35 10.43 15.94 -6.34
N ASP A 36 10.68 15.09 -5.35
CA ASP A 36 10.95 13.66 -5.50
C ASP A 36 10.06 12.89 -4.51
N THR A 37 9.68 11.66 -4.87
CA THR A 37 8.78 10.82 -4.07
C THR A 37 9.27 9.38 -4.03
N GLU A 38 9.40 8.85 -2.83
CA GLU A 38 9.71 7.46 -2.56
C GLU A 38 8.50 6.78 -1.91
N PHE A 39 8.19 5.54 -2.31
CA PHE A 39 7.04 4.78 -1.81
C PHE A 39 7.52 3.45 -1.22
N GLU A 40 7.08 3.14 -0.01
CA GLU A 40 7.45 1.93 0.72
C GLU A 40 6.30 0.92 0.69
N TYR A 41 6.62 -0.29 0.23
CA TYR A 41 5.67 -1.39 0.00
C TYR A 41 5.98 -2.63 0.85
N GLU A 42 7.19 -2.73 1.40
CA GLU A 42 7.75 -3.92 2.03
C GLU A 42 7.83 -3.77 3.54
N GLN A 43 8.32 -2.63 4.02
CA GLN A 43 8.53 -2.42 5.44
C GLN A 43 7.23 -2.07 6.15
N LYS A 44 7.04 -2.67 7.34
CA LYS A 44 5.91 -2.34 8.21
C LYS A 44 6.02 -0.86 8.61
N PRO A 45 4.99 -0.03 8.35
CA PRO A 45 5.04 1.39 8.68
C PRO A 45 5.22 1.59 10.18
N LYS A 46 6.06 2.56 10.54
CA LYS A 46 6.27 2.98 11.93
C LYS A 46 5.26 4.06 12.26
N PHE A 47 4.31 3.74 13.12
CA PHE A 47 3.36 4.69 13.66
C PHE A 47 3.71 5.01 15.11
N ASP A 48 3.43 6.25 15.54
CA ASP A 48 3.49 6.62 16.96
C ASP A 48 2.55 5.75 17.81
N TYR A 49 1.40 5.38 17.22
CA TYR A 49 0.45 4.42 17.76
C TYR A 49 0.17 3.35 16.72
N MET A 50 0.61 2.13 17.01
CA MET A 50 0.48 1.04 16.04
C MET A 50 -0.99 0.68 15.82
N PRO A 51 -1.48 0.64 14.55
CA PRO A 51 -2.80 0.13 14.24
C PRO A 51 -2.94 -1.34 14.66
N VAL A 52 -4.17 -1.72 14.99
CA VAL A 52 -4.52 -3.12 15.25
C VAL A 52 -4.43 -3.94 13.95
N PRO A 53 -4.14 -5.25 14.00
CA PRO A 53 -4.02 -6.11 12.82
C PRO A 53 -5.22 -6.03 11.86
N GLU A 54 -6.44 -5.86 12.39
CA GLU A 54 -7.67 -5.70 11.63
C GLU A 54 -7.61 -4.53 10.63
N ALA A 55 -6.92 -3.44 10.99
CA ALA A 55 -6.80 -2.27 10.10
C ALA A 55 -5.95 -2.59 8.87
N PHE A 56 -4.89 -3.39 9.03
CA PHE A 56 -4.07 -3.86 7.90
C PHE A 56 -4.81 -4.91 7.06
N ALA A 57 -5.62 -5.76 7.70
CA ALA A 57 -6.50 -6.69 7.00
C ALA A 57 -7.51 -5.95 6.11
N GLN A 58 -8.17 -4.91 6.64
CA GLN A 58 -9.10 -4.07 5.86
C GLN A 58 -8.40 -3.34 4.70
N ASP A 59 -7.18 -2.83 4.91
CA ASP A 59 -6.40 -2.20 3.84
C ASP A 59 -6.01 -3.22 2.76
N PHE A 60 -5.68 -4.46 3.14
CA PHE A 60 -5.43 -5.55 2.19
C PHE A 60 -6.67 -5.95 1.40
N GLU A 61 -7.85 -6.01 2.02
CA GLU A 61 -9.11 -6.27 1.30
C GLU A 61 -9.42 -5.15 0.30
N HIS A 62 -9.06 -3.90 0.63
CA HIS A 62 -9.25 -2.76 -0.26
C HIS A 62 -8.21 -2.70 -1.39
N PHE A 63 -6.96 -3.06 -1.10
CA PHE A 63 -5.84 -3.11 -2.03
C PHE A 63 -5.20 -4.50 -2.06
N PRO A 64 -5.90 -5.52 -2.61
CA PRO A 64 -5.38 -6.87 -2.67
C PRO A 64 -4.09 -6.89 -3.48
N ARG A 65 -3.18 -7.79 -3.10
CA ARG A 65 -1.90 -7.98 -3.76
C ARG A 65 -1.57 -9.46 -3.86
N ASN A 66 -0.67 -9.85 -4.75
CA ASN A 66 -0.28 -11.25 -4.86
C ASN A 66 0.66 -11.67 -3.71
N GLU A 67 0.81 -12.97 -3.49
CA GLU A 67 1.63 -13.50 -2.41
C GLU A 67 3.11 -13.06 -2.54
N GLU A 68 3.63 -12.98 -3.76
CA GLU A 68 5.01 -12.57 -4.06
C GLU A 68 5.29 -11.12 -3.66
N SER A 69 4.31 -10.22 -3.84
CA SER A 69 4.40 -8.81 -3.46
C SER A 69 3.95 -8.57 -2.00
N THR A 70 3.55 -9.61 -1.28
CA THR A 70 3.10 -9.49 0.11
C THR A 70 4.31 -9.62 1.06
N PRO A 71 4.59 -8.61 1.88
CA PRO A 71 5.68 -8.70 2.85
C PRO A 71 5.35 -9.67 3.98
N ASP A 72 6.36 -10.26 4.60
CA ASP A 72 6.17 -11.34 5.57
C ASP A 72 5.30 -10.92 6.78
N TRP A 73 5.46 -9.70 7.28
CA TRP A 73 4.63 -9.17 8.36
C TRP A 73 3.14 -9.08 8.01
N LEU A 74 2.82 -8.92 6.72
CA LEU A 74 1.45 -8.87 6.23
C LEU A 74 0.93 -10.27 5.91
N LYS A 75 1.79 -11.19 5.46
CA LYS A 75 1.42 -12.61 5.30
C LYS A 75 0.89 -13.20 6.60
N GLU A 76 1.52 -12.87 7.73
CA GLU A 76 1.04 -13.26 9.07
C GLU A 76 -0.40 -12.80 9.32
N ILE A 77 -0.73 -11.56 8.95
CA ILE A 77 -2.06 -10.98 9.11
C ILE A 77 -3.05 -11.62 8.12
N VAL A 78 -2.67 -11.79 6.85
CA VAL A 78 -3.48 -12.47 5.83
C VAL A 78 -3.88 -13.88 6.31
N GLN A 79 -2.93 -14.63 6.85
CA GLN A 79 -3.18 -15.95 7.42
C GLN A 79 -4.05 -15.89 8.69
N GLN A 80 -3.78 -14.94 9.60
CA GLN A 80 -4.57 -14.75 10.83
C GLN A 80 -6.04 -14.48 10.54
N PHE A 81 -6.34 -13.70 9.51
CA PHE A 81 -7.71 -13.31 9.14
C PHE A 81 -8.32 -14.21 8.05
N GLY A 82 -7.59 -15.21 7.56
CA GLY A 82 -8.08 -16.12 6.52
C GLY A 82 -8.38 -15.42 5.18
N LEU A 83 -7.65 -14.35 4.87
CA LEU A 83 -7.83 -13.59 3.63
C LEU A 83 -7.25 -14.36 2.44
N SER A 84 -7.85 -14.16 1.27
CA SER A 84 -7.38 -14.78 0.03
C SER A 84 -6.53 -13.82 -0.77
N TYR A 85 -5.44 -14.32 -1.35
CA TYR A 85 -4.74 -13.60 -2.40
C TYR A 85 -5.61 -13.61 -3.66
N HIS A 86 -5.87 -12.42 -4.20
CA HIS A 86 -6.53 -12.25 -5.48
C HIS A 86 -5.62 -11.40 -6.36
N GLU A 87 -5.33 -11.90 -7.56
CA GLU A 87 -4.72 -11.09 -8.59
C GLU A 87 -5.86 -10.30 -9.25
N PRO A 88 -5.89 -8.97 -9.14
CA PRO A 88 -6.90 -8.18 -9.83
C PRO A 88 -6.67 -8.39 -11.33
N GLU A 89 -7.71 -8.73 -12.10
CA GLU A 89 -7.55 -8.83 -13.55
C GLU A 89 -6.99 -7.51 -14.08
N PRO A 90 -5.97 -7.55 -14.96
CA PRO A 90 -5.41 -6.34 -15.54
C PRO A 90 -6.55 -5.58 -16.24
N LEU A 91 -6.71 -4.30 -15.89
CA LEU A 91 -7.66 -3.43 -16.58
C LEU A 91 -7.24 -3.36 -18.06
N SER A 92 -8.14 -3.82 -18.93
CA SER A 92 -7.97 -3.83 -20.39
C SER A 92 -7.89 -2.43 -21.00
#